data_AF-A0A2D4VEZ2-F1
#
_entry.id   AF-A0A2D4VEZ2-F1
#
_cell.length_a   1.000
_cell.length_b   1.000
_cell.length_c   1.000
_cell.angle_alpha   90.00
_cell.angle_beta   90.00
_cell.angle_gamma   90.00
#
_symmetry.space_group_name_H-M   'P 1'
#
loop_
_entity.id
_entity.type
_entity.pdbx_description
1 polymer ?
#
loop_
_entity_poly.entity_id
_entity_poly.type
_entity_poly.pdbx_seq_one_letter_code
_entity_poly.pdbx_strand_id
1 'polypeptide(L)'
;MYAGGIGGVVARARPDSDPPPLIARNQIASWYAARQQPWPYEDSDIGYGAEGPEAPPLIADDADVTIVAAHLTRFALDSLVRPDNSIFPASAYAFGLRQGWIFQAPFDTWPIELTKEGVWGAMAEANASEELQALLAELASEAERQDED
;
A
#
# COMPACT_ATOMS: atom_id res chain seq x y z
N MET A 1 0.84 9.32 4.33
CA MET A 1 0.53 10.36 5.33
C MET A 1 -0.35 11.41 4.66
N TYR A 2 -1.26 12.01 5.41
CA TYR A 2 -2.12 13.08 4.92
C TYR A 2 -1.44 14.45 5.06
N ALA A 3 -1.81 15.39 4.19
CA ALA A 3 -1.24 16.73 4.18
C ALA A 3 -1.40 17.41 5.56
N GLY A 4 -0.36 18.14 5.98
CA GLY A 4 -0.36 18.89 7.23
C GLY A 4 -0.35 18.03 8.49
N GLY A 5 0.00 16.74 8.41
CA GLY A 5 0.08 15.89 9.60
C GLY A 5 -1.28 15.57 10.22
N ILE A 6 -2.40 15.70 9.47
CA ILE A 6 -3.74 15.39 10.04
C ILE A 6 -3.88 13.90 10.42
N GLY A 7 -3.12 13.03 9.78
CA GLY A 7 -3.13 11.61 10.06
C GLY A 7 -2.37 10.78 9.02
N GLY A 8 -2.63 9.49 9.00
CA GLY A 8 -2.07 8.58 8.01
C GLY A 8 -2.97 7.39 7.69
N VAL A 9 -2.53 6.64 6.68
CA VAL A 9 -3.00 5.29 6.40
C VAL A 9 -1.79 4.38 6.35
N VAL A 10 -1.92 3.22 6.97
CA VAL A 10 -0.99 2.09 6.80
C VAL A 10 -1.78 0.93 6.25
N ALA A 11 -1.19 0.23 5.30
CA ALA A 11 -1.80 -0.94 4.68
C ALA A 11 -0.72 -1.96 4.36
N ARG A 12 -1.09 -3.24 4.41
CA ARG A 12 -0.31 -4.35 3.88
C ARG A 12 -1.19 -5.21 2.98
N ALA A 13 -0.54 -5.97 2.12
CA ALA A 13 -1.19 -6.94 1.27
C ALA A 13 -0.35 -8.22 1.29
N ARG A 14 -0.96 -9.34 1.71
CA ARG A 14 -0.36 -10.67 1.83
C ARG A 14 -0.98 -11.62 0.80
N PRO A 15 -0.16 -12.39 0.03
CA PRO A 15 -0.63 -13.28 -1.03
C PRO A 15 -1.82 -14.19 -0.72
N ASP A 16 -1.85 -14.75 0.50
CA ASP A 16 -2.86 -15.74 0.86
C ASP A 16 -3.98 -15.20 1.76
N SER A 17 -3.89 -13.95 2.19
CA SER A 17 -4.86 -13.37 3.15
C SER A 17 -5.57 -12.14 2.62
N ASP A 18 -4.89 -11.32 1.83
CA ASP A 18 -5.38 -10.01 1.42
C ASP A 18 -5.59 -9.99 -0.11
N PRO A 19 -6.35 -9.04 -0.67
CA PRO A 19 -6.40 -8.85 -2.12
C PRO A 19 -5.03 -8.40 -2.69
N PRO A 20 -4.77 -8.61 -4.00
CA PRO A 20 -3.60 -8.08 -4.68
C PRO A 20 -3.46 -6.56 -4.49
N PRO A 21 -2.24 -5.99 -4.50
CA PRO A 21 -2.01 -4.60 -4.09
C PRO A 21 -2.85 -3.56 -4.83
N LEU A 22 -3.11 -3.77 -6.13
CA LEU A 22 -3.95 -2.86 -6.93
C LEU A 22 -5.42 -2.90 -6.48
N ILE A 23 -5.96 -4.11 -6.23
CA ILE A 23 -7.33 -4.29 -5.75
C ILE A 23 -7.46 -3.73 -4.33
N ALA A 24 -6.48 -4.00 -3.46
CA ALA A 24 -6.40 -3.42 -2.12
C ALA A 24 -6.46 -1.88 -2.16
N ARG A 25 -5.64 -1.27 -3.03
CA ARG A 25 -5.62 0.19 -3.23
C ARG A 25 -6.99 0.72 -3.66
N ASN A 26 -7.67 0.04 -4.57
CA ASN A 26 -8.99 0.45 -5.05
C ASN A 26 -10.04 0.36 -3.93
N GLN A 27 -10.03 -0.70 -3.14
CA GLN A 27 -10.94 -0.84 -1.99
C GLN A 27 -10.70 0.26 -0.94
N ILE A 28 -9.44 0.61 -0.66
CA ILE A 28 -9.10 1.74 0.23
C ILE A 28 -9.63 3.06 -0.34
N ALA A 29 -9.49 3.29 -1.65
CA ALA A 29 -10.03 4.48 -2.29
C ALA A 29 -11.57 4.55 -2.19
N SER A 30 -12.25 3.42 -2.42
CA SER A 30 -13.71 3.30 -2.24
C SER A 30 -14.13 3.55 -0.79
N TRP A 31 -13.34 3.09 0.19
CA TRP A 31 -13.60 3.33 1.61
C TRP A 31 -13.55 4.82 1.98
N TYR A 32 -12.67 5.60 1.35
CA TYR A 32 -12.67 7.06 1.51
C TYR A 32 -13.88 7.69 0.83
N ALA A 33 -14.17 7.32 -0.43
CA ALA A 33 -15.30 7.86 -1.18
C ALA A 33 -16.65 7.64 -0.45
N ALA A 34 -16.81 6.49 0.20
CA ALA A 34 -18.01 6.15 0.97
C ALA A 34 -18.26 7.06 2.18
N ARG A 35 -17.25 7.79 2.67
CA ARG A 35 -17.40 8.71 3.81
C ARG A 35 -18.03 10.04 3.43
N GLN A 36 -18.11 10.35 2.14
CA GLN A 36 -18.75 11.57 1.62
C GLN A 36 -18.28 12.87 2.30
N GLN A 37 -17.06 12.87 2.84
CA GLN A 37 -16.44 14.05 3.42
C GLN A 37 -15.45 14.62 2.41
N PRO A 38 -15.70 15.83 1.87
CA PRO A 38 -14.78 16.46 0.95
C PRO A 38 -13.43 16.65 1.62
N TRP A 39 -12.37 16.55 0.84
CA TRP A 39 -11.05 16.82 1.36
C TRP A 39 -10.97 18.31 1.74
N PRO A 40 -10.52 18.66 2.95
CA PRO A 40 -10.61 20.05 3.44
C PRO A 40 -9.78 21.07 2.65
N TYR A 41 -8.96 20.60 1.68
CA TYR A 41 -8.07 21.40 0.86
C TYR A 41 -8.38 21.28 -0.65
N GLU A 42 -9.63 20.96 -1.03
CA GLU A 42 -10.07 20.67 -2.41
C GLU A 42 -9.77 21.72 -3.50
N ASP A 43 -9.37 22.95 -3.15
CA ASP A 43 -8.97 23.99 -4.12
C ASP A 43 -7.50 23.87 -4.61
N SER A 44 -6.72 22.90 -4.13
CA SER A 44 -5.32 22.70 -4.59
C SER A 44 -5.25 21.70 -5.74
N ASP A 45 -5.44 22.16 -6.98
CA ASP A 45 -5.22 21.40 -8.21
C ASP A 45 -3.71 21.13 -8.49
N ILE A 46 -2.89 21.09 -7.44
CA ILE A 46 -1.44 21.16 -7.51
C ILE A 46 -0.86 20.32 -6.36
N GLY A 47 0.23 19.60 -6.63
CA GLY A 47 0.86 18.64 -5.70
C GLY A 47 1.32 19.25 -4.38
N TYR A 48 2.13 18.49 -3.62
CA TYR A 48 2.67 18.79 -2.28
C TYR A 48 3.25 20.21 -2.01
N GLY A 49 3.28 21.13 -2.98
CA GLY A 49 3.87 22.46 -2.86
C GLY A 49 3.08 23.64 -3.43
N ALA A 50 1.77 23.56 -3.65
CA ALA A 50 1.07 24.74 -4.15
C ALA A 50 -0.29 24.97 -3.47
N GLU A 51 -0.17 25.64 -2.33
CA GLU A 51 -1.22 26.49 -1.81
C GLU A 51 -1.05 27.89 -2.41
N GLY A 52 -2.16 28.55 -2.74
CA GLY A 52 -2.13 29.93 -3.23
C GLY A 52 -1.42 30.88 -2.25
N PRO A 53 -1.06 32.11 -2.69
CA PRO A 53 -0.13 33.00 -1.98
C PRO A 53 -0.49 33.39 -0.54
N GLU A 54 -1.69 33.03 -0.06
CA GLU A 54 -2.22 33.39 1.28
C GLU A 54 -2.44 32.19 2.22
N ALA A 55 -2.34 30.94 1.74
CA ALA A 55 -2.55 29.76 2.58
C ALA A 55 -1.19 29.26 3.16
N PRO A 56 -1.10 29.04 4.48
CA PRO A 56 0.14 28.62 5.12
C PRO A 56 0.44 27.14 4.81
N PRO A 57 1.69 26.80 4.45
CA PRO A 57 2.07 25.47 3.97
C PRO A 57 1.63 24.37 4.93
N LEU A 58 1.03 23.32 4.37
CA LEU A 58 0.72 22.09 5.10
C LEU A 58 1.98 21.28 5.41
N ILE A 59 2.52 21.51 6.61
CA ILE A 59 3.72 20.81 7.10
C ILE A 59 3.30 19.65 8.00
N ALA A 60 3.84 18.47 7.73
CA ALA A 60 3.91 17.37 8.70
C ALA A 60 5.31 17.36 9.30
N ASP A 61 5.43 17.12 10.60
CA ASP A 61 6.72 17.12 11.28
C ASP A 61 7.34 15.71 11.37
N ASP A 62 8.58 15.64 11.85
CA ASP A 62 9.29 14.36 12.01
C ASP A 62 8.59 13.42 13.00
N ALA A 63 7.81 13.95 13.96
CA ALA A 63 7.07 13.14 14.91
C ALA A 63 5.90 12.45 14.21
N ASP A 64 5.16 13.15 13.35
CA ASP A 64 4.11 12.59 12.51
C ASP A 64 4.67 11.45 11.64
N VAL A 65 5.83 11.69 11.01
CA VAL A 65 6.50 10.71 10.13
C VAL A 65 6.92 9.49 10.95
N THR A 66 7.52 9.71 12.11
CA THR A 66 7.97 8.66 13.02
C THR A 66 6.80 7.78 13.45
N ILE A 67 5.64 8.36 13.77
CA ILE A 67 4.46 7.58 14.16
C ILE A 67 3.98 6.71 13.01
N VAL A 68 3.83 7.25 11.81
CA VAL A 68 3.38 6.48 10.63
C VAL A 68 4.37 5.36 10.31
N ALA A 69 5.67 5.66 10.33
CA ALA A 69 6.72 4.68 10.10
C ALA A 69 6.67 3.55 11.15
N ALA A 70 6.52 3.89 12.44
CA ALA A 70 6.44 2.90 13.51
C ALA A 70 5.24 1.95 13.34
N HIS A 71 4.07 2.46 12.93
CA HIS A 71 2.91 1.62 12.62
C HIS A 71 3.19 0.67 11.45
N LEU A 72 3.77 1.18 10.36
CA LEU A 72 4.15 0.38 9.20
C LEU A 72 5.19 -0.70 9.56
N THR A 73 6.19 -0.36 10.38
CA THR A 73 7.19 -1.32 10.87
C THR A 73 6.52 -2.45 11.66
N ARG A 74 5.55 -2.13 12.53
CA ARG A 74 4.80 -3.18 13.25
C ARG A 74 4.00 -4.08 12.32
N PHE A 75 3.42 -3.52 11.27
CA PHE A 75 2.75 -4.28 10.21
C PHE A 75 3.70 -5.24 9.49
N ALA A 76 4.87 -4.74 9.08
CA ALA A 76 5.88 -5.54 8.42
C ALA A 76 6.40 -6.67 9.32
N LEU A 77 6.74 -6.35 10.57
CA LEU A 77 7.20 -7.33 11.55
C LEU A 77 6.14 -8.39 11.83
N ASP A 78 4.87 -8.00 11.98
CA ASP A 78 3.79 -8.96 12.19
C ASP A 78 3.61 -9.90 10.99
N SER A 79 3.69 -9.40 9.76
CA SER A 79 3.62 -10.24 8.56
C SER A 79 4.78 -11.24 8.47
N LEU A 80 5.98 -10.85 8.93
CA LEU A 80 7.17 -11.70 8.90
C LEU A 80 7.19 -12.74 10.02
N VAL A 81 6.75 -12.36 11.23
CA VAL A 81 6.84 -13.21 12.44
C VAL A 81 5.58 -14.04 12.63
N ARG A 82 4.42 -13.59 12.11
CA ARG A 82 3.11 -14.23 12.29
C ARG A 82 2.31 -14.28 10.98
N PRO A 83 2.83 -14.95 9.93
CA PRO A 83 2.16 -14.99 8.63
C PRO A 83 0.71 -15.49 8.73
N ASP A 84 0.47 -16.53 9.52
CA ASP A 84 -0.84 -17.19 9.64
C ASP A 84 -1.67 -16.74 10.85
N ASN A 85 -1.09 -15.96 11.77
CA ASN A 85 -1.74 -15.58 13.03
C ASN A 85 -1.43 -14.13 13.43
N SER A 86 -1.73 -13.22 12.49
CA SER A 86 -1.61 -11.78 12.69
C SER A 86 -2.33 -11.31 13.95
N ILE A 87 -1.69 -10.41 14.70
CA ILE A 87 -2.36 -9.72 15.83
C ILE A 87 -3.29 -8.57 15.37
N PHE A 88 -3.18 -8.15 14.11
CA PHE A 88 -4.00 -7.10 13.52
C PHE A 88 -5.27 -7.72 12.88
N PRO A 89 -6.48 -7.29 13.30
CA PRO A 89 -7.72 -7.80 12.72
C PRO A 89 -7.99 -7.33 11.29
N ALA A 90 -7.48 -6.15 10.90
CA ALA A 90 -7.60 -5.62 9.54
C ALA A 90 -6.21 -5.47 8.88
N SER A 91 -6.19 -5.45 7.55
CA SER A 91 -4.95 -5.29 6.76
C SER A 91 -4.68 -3.84 6.34
N ALA A 92 -5.56 -2.92 6.71
CA ALA A 92 -5.34 -1.50 6.55
C ALA A 92 -6.02 -0.71 7.68
N TYR A 93 -5.41 0.40 8.08
CA TYR A 93 -5.92 1.32 9.09
C TYR A 93 -5.68 2.75 8.67
N ALA A 94 -6.71 3.59 8.80
CA ALA A 94 -6.59 5.04 8.81
C ALA A 94 -6.54 5.53 10.25
N PHE A 95 -5.65 6.46 10.59
CA PHE A 95 -5.56 7.00 11.94
C PHE A 95 -5.27 8.50 11.95
N GLY A 96 -5.88 9.20 12.91
CA GLY A 96 -5.72 10.62 13.14
C GLY A 96 -4.55 10.93 14.07
N LEU A 97 -3.76 11.93 13.70
CA LEU A 97 -2.71 12.50 14.55
C LEU A 97 -3.18 13.82 15.20
N ARG A 98 -4.15 14.48 14.58
CA ARG A 98 -4.88 15.65 15.10
C ARG A 98 -6.29 15.67 14.51
N GLN A 99 -7.15 16.54 15.03
CA GLN A 99 -8.48 16.75 14.45
C GLN A 99 -8.36 17.34 13.03
N GLY A 100 -9.07 16.75 12.06
CA GLY A 100 -9.08 17.20 10.68
C GLY A 100 -9.64 16.16 9.71
N TRP A 101 -10.32 16.63 8.65
CA TRP A 101 -11.04 15.77 7.69
C TRP A 101 -11.96 14.78 8.42
N ILE A 102 -11.75 13.47 8.24
CA ILE A 102 -12.53 12.39 8.86
C ILE A 102 -12.16 12.13 10.33
N PHE A 103 -11.04 12.66 10.81
CA PHE A 103 -10.54 12.39 12.16
C PHE A 103 -11.05 13.42 13.17
N GLN A 104 -11.62 12.92 14.27
CA GLN A 104 -12.18 13.78 15.32
C GLN A 104 -11.14 14.17 16.39
N ALA A 105 -10.08 13.39 16.56
CA ALA A 105 -9.06 13.59 17.57
C ALA A 105 -7.75 12.86 17.22
N PRO A 106 -6.63 13.19 17.88
CA PRO A 106 -5.48 12.28 17.92
C PRO A 106 -5.90 10.87 18.37
N PHE A 107 -5.26 9.84 17.82
CA PHE A 107 -5.53 8.42 18.08
C PHE A 107 -6.86 7.89 17.54
N ASP A 108 -7.65 8.71 16.85
CA ASP A 108 -8.86 8.27 16.16
C ASP A 108 -8.51 7.27 15.06
N THR A 109 -8.80 5.99 15.26
CA THR A 109 -8.27 4.88 14.45
C THR A 109 -9.41 4.06 13.86
N TRP A 110 -9.36 3.88 12.54
CA TRP A 110 -10.40 3.24 11.77
C TRP A 110 -9.82 2.04 11.02
N PRO A 111 -10.25 0.80 11.33
CA PRO A 111 -9.92 -0.34 10.49
C PRO A 111 -10.58 -0.19 9.11
N ILE A 112 -9.85 -0.61 8.09
CA ILE A 112 -10.33 -0.69 6.71
C ILE A 112 -10.40 -2.17 6.36
N GLU A 113 -11.62 -2.69 6.34
CA GLU A 113 -11.87 -4.07 5.94
C GLU A 113 -11.60 -4.24 4.45
N LEU A 114 -10.70 -5.16 4.12
CA LEU A 114 -10.35 -5.51 2.75
C LEU A 114 -10.93 -6.89 2.42
N THR A 115 -11.64 -6.98 1.31
CA THR A 115 -12.17 -8.24 0.81
C THR A 115 -11.11 -8.92 -0.04
N LYS A 116 -10.83 -10.19 0.24
CA LYS A 116 -9.93 -11.02 -0.57
C LYS A 116 -10.55 -11.30 -1.94
N GLU A 117 -10.26 -10.42 -2.88
CA GLU A 117 -10.70 -10.47 -4.28
C GLU A 117 -9.47 -10.47 -5.19
N GLY A 118 -9.52 -11.25 -6.28
CA GLY A 118 -8.41 -11.42 -7.21
C GLY A 118 -7.41 -12.50 -6.81
N VAL A 119 -6.45 -12.75 -7.69
CA VAL A 119 -5.39 -13.76 -7.52
C VAL A 119 -4.04 -13.05 -7.52
N TRP A 120 -3.16 -13.46 -6.60
CA TRP A 120 -1.79 -12.96 -6.55
C TRP A 120 -0.90 -13.65 -7.58
N GLY A 121 0.08 -12.89 -8.10
CA GLY A 121 1.04 -13.38 -9.09
C GLY A 121 0.60 -13.14 -10.53
N ALA A 122 1.51 -13.38 -11.48
CA ALA A 122 1.13 -13.46 -12.88
C ALA A 122 0.18 -14.64 -13.06
N MET A 123 -0.88 -14.47 -13.86
CA MET A 123 -1.60 -15.62 -14.36
C MET A 123 -0.58 -16.46 -15.13
N ALA A 124 -0.29 -17.68 -14.66
CA ALA A 124 0.61 -18.56 -15.38
C ALA A 124 0.06 -18.73 -16.81
N GLU A 125 0.83 -18.28 -17.80
CA GLU A 125 0.47 -18.52 -19.19
C GLU A 125 0.43 -20.02 -19.42
N ALA A 126 -0.57 -20.50 -20.17
CA ALA A 126 -0.82 -21.93 -20.32
C ALA A 126 0.39 -22.69 -20.90
N ASN A 127 1.27 -21.99 -21.62
CA ASN A 127 2.48 -22.47 -22.28
C ASN A 127 3.78 -22.14 -21.51
N ALA A 128 3.74 -21.55 -20.31
CA ALA A 128 4.93 -21.13 -19.59
C ALA A 128 5.95 -22.27 -19.36
N SER A 129 5.46 -23.51 -19.20
CA SER A 129 6.34 -24.69 -19.09
C SER A 129 7.00 -25.06 -20.41
N GLU A 130 6.33 -24.88 -21.54
CA GLU A 130 6.87 -25.16 -22.88
C GLU A 130 7.91 -24.10 -23.27
N GLU A 131 7.64 -22.82 -22.98
CA GLU A 131 8.58 -21.73 -23.21
C GLU A 131 9.86 -21.86 -22.38
N LEU A 132 9.73 -22.24 -21.10
CA LEU A 132 10.88 -22.50 -20.24
C LEU A 132 11.72 -23.66 -20.77
N GLN A 133 11.09 -24.74 -21.27
CA GLN A 133 11.81 -25.86 -21.86
C GLN A 133 12.55 -25.46 -23.13
N ALA A 134 11.93 -24.64 -23.98
CA ALA A 134 12.56 -24.12 -25.20
C ALA A 134 13.79 -23.25 -24.87
N LEU A 135 13.68 -22.36 -23.89
CA LEU A 135 14.78 -21.50 -23.44
C LEU A 135 15.95 -22.31 -22.85
N LEU A 136 15.65 -23.32 -22.02
CA LEU A 136 16.68 -24.18 -21.44
C LEU A 136 17.42 -24.99 -22.52
N ALA A 137 16.72 -25.46 -23.55
CA ALA A 137 17.33 -26.14 -24.69
C ALA A 137 18.23 -25.21 -25.51
N GLU A 138 17.81 -23.96 -25.72
CA GLU A 138 18.61 -22.94 -26.40
C GLU A 138 19.91 -22.65 -25.63
N LEU A 139 19.82 -22.37 -24.33
CA LEU A 139 20.98 -22.09 -23.47
C LEU A 139 21.96 -23.26 -23.38
N ALA A 140 21.45 -24.49 -23.29
CA ALA A 140 22.31 -25.69 -23.30
C ALA A 140 23.08 -25.81 -24.63
N SER A 141 22.41 -25.53 -25.76
CA SER A 141 23.04 -25.59 -27.09
C SER A 141 24.07 -24.47 -27.34
N GLU A 142 23.95 -23.34 -26.64
CA GLU A 142 24.92 -22.24 -26.69
C GLU A 142 26.15 -22.53 -25.83
N ALA A 143 25.96 -23.17 -24.68
CA ALA A 143 27.06 -23.60 -23.82
C ALA A 143 27.95 -24.65 -24.52
N GLU A 144 27.34 -25.63 -25.20
CA GLU A 144 28.07 -26.64 -25.97
C GLU A 144 28.87 -26.04 -27.15
N ARG A 145 28.38 -24.95 -27.75
CA ARG A 145 29.08 -24.24 -28.82
C ARG A 145 30.26 -23.38 -28.35
N GLN A 146 30.34 -23.04 -27.06
CA GLN A 146 31.48 -22.29 -26.49
C GLN A 146 32.64 -23.19 -26.04
N ASP A 147 32.41 -24.50 -25.90
CA ASP A 147 33.44 -25.47 -25.51
C ASP A 147 34.20 -26.09 -26.72
N GLU A 148 33.80 -25.77 -27.97
CA GLU A 148 34.43 -26.26 -29.21
C GLU A 148 35.41 -25.28 -29.89
N ASP A 149 35.59 -24.06 -29.35
CA ASP A 149 36.59 -23.04 -29.79
C ASP A 149 37.80 -22.96 -28.82
#